data_AF-A0A8T4XYK5-F1
#
_entry.id   AF-A0A8T4XYK5-F1
#
_cell.length_a   1.000
_cell.length_b   1.000
_cell.length_c   1.000
_cell.angle_alpha   90.00
_cell.angle_beta   90.00
_cell.angle_gamma   90.00
#
_symmetry.space_group_name_H-M   'P 1'
#
loop_
_entity.id
_entity.type
_entity.pdbx_description
1 polymer ?
#
loop_
_entity_poly.entity_id
_entity_poly.type
_entity_poly.pdbx_seq_one_letter_code
_entity_poly.pdbx_strand_id
1 'polypeptide(L)' 'MILQAPYQAKLDHLSKQGYWKRIRGTNLRVRQALEYGCHLINESIGKEIFHVRKPRLEDEYVKREIEEAVKRVVELG' A
#
# COMPACT_ATOMS: atom_id res chain seq x y z
N MET A 1 -8.69 -15.02 17.79
CA MET A 1 -7.70 -14.20 17.05
C MET A 1 -7.37 -14.88 15.72
N ILE A 2 -8.20 -14.80 14.68
CA ILE A 2 -7.83 -15.25 13.32
C ILE A 2 -8.60 -14.41 12.28
N LEU A 3 -8.08 -13.23 11.94
CA LEU A 3 -8.55 -12.47 10.75
C LEU A 3 -7.40 -11.84 9.93
N GLN A 4 -6.13 -12.02 10.32
CA GLN A 4 -4.99 -11.37 9.65
C GLN A 4 -4.45 -12.13 8.40
N ALA A 5 -4.76 -13.41 8.24
CA ALA A 5 -4.09 -14.26 7.24
C ALA A 5 -4.38 -13.93 5.74
N PRO A 6 -5.60 -13.60 5.30
CA PRO A 6 -5.87 -13.52 3.86
C PRO A 6 -5.28 -12.26 3.20
N TYR A 7 -5.24 -11.14 3.94
CA TYR A 7 -4.77 -9.86 3.41
C TYR A 7 -3.25 -9.83 3.22
N GLN A 8 -2.50 -10.39 4.18
CA GLN A 8 -1.04 -10.42 4.10
C GLN A 8 -0.54 -11.33 2.96
N ALA A 9 -1.15 -12.52 2.78
CA ALA A 9 -0.77 -13.44 1.70
C ALA A 9 -1.02 -12.84 0.30
N LYS A 10 -2.09 -12.06 0.14
CA LYS A 10 -2.40 -11.35 -1.11
C LYS A 10 -1.42 -10.19 -1.36
N LEU A 11 -1.05 -9.44 -0.31
CA LEU A 11 -0.05 -8.38 -0.41
C LEU A 11 1.33 -8.93 -0.79
N ASP A 12 1.75 -10.04 -0.20
CA ASP A 12 3.03 -10.68 -0.54
C ASP A 12 3.07 -11.12 -2.01
N HIS A 13 1.96 -11.68 -2.50
CA HIS A 13 1.84 -12.06 -3.90
C HIS A 13 1.93 -10.85 -4.84
N LEU A 14 1.16 -9.79 -4.55
CA LEU A 14 1.17 -8.55 -5.33
C LEU A 14 2.54 -7.85 -5.27
N SER A 15 3.20 -7.88 -4.11
CA SER A 15 4.53 -7.30 -3.92
C SER A 15 5.60 -8.06 -4.70
N LYS A 16 5.50 -9.40 -4.77
CA LYS A 16 6.38 -10.23 -5.62
C LYS A 16 6.17 -9.94 -7.10
N GLN A 17 4.93 -9.87 -7.56
CA GLN A 17 4.61 -9.52 -8.94
C GLN A 17 5.00 -8.08 -9.31
N GLY A 18 4.89 -7.16 -8.36
CA GLY A 18 5.22 -5.75 -8.50
C GLY A 18 6.70 -5.43 -8.26
N TYR A 19 7.52 -6.40 -7.85
CA TYR A 19 8.89 -6.15 -7.41
C TYR A 19 9.77 -5.51 -8.50
N TRP A 20 9.64 -5.99 -9.73
CA TRP A 20 10.37 -5.48 -10.91
C TRP A 20 9.58 -4.47 -11.74
N LYS A 21 8.32 -4.21 -11.38
CA LYS A 21 7.45 -3.29 -12.13
C LYS A 21 7.60 -1.87 -11.61
N ARG A 22 7.69 -0.93 -12.53
CA ARG A 22 7.67 0.51 -12.25
C ARG A 22 6.36 1.14 -12.67
N ILE A 23 5.97 2.19 -11.98
CA ILE A 23 4.84 3.03 -12.38
C ILE A 23 5.31 3.86 -13.58
N ARG A 24 4.50 3.86 -14.65
CA ARG A 24 4.85 4.57 -15.89
C ARG A 24 5.02 6.06 -15.59
N GLY A 25 6.09 6.66 -16.10
CA GLY A 25 6.38 8.09 -15.92
C GLY A 25 7.08 8.43 -14.60
N THR A 26 7.40 7.45 -13.75
CA THR A 26 8.08 7.68 -12.47
C THR A 26 9.20 6.67 -12.24
N ASN A 27 10.10 6.95 -11.30
CA ASN A 27 11.12 5.99 -10.86
C ASN A 27 10.61 5.06 -9.73
N LEU A 28 9.34 5.17 -9.35
CA LEU A 28 8.76 4.41 -8.26
C LEU A 28 8.45 2.97 -8.67
N ARG A 29 8.79 2.02 -7.78
CA ARG A 29 8.37 0.63 -7.93
C ARG A 29 6.93 0.45 -7.47
N VAL A 30 6.20 -0.43 -8.14
CA VAL A 30 4.82 -0.80 -7.75
C VAL A 30 4.79 -1.28 -6.29
N ARG A 31 5.82 -2.03 -5.87
CA ARG A 31 5.95 -2.46 -4.47
C ARG A 31 5.97 -1.29 -3.47
N GLN A 32 6.66 -0.19 -3.77
CA GLN A 32 6.73 0.97 -2.87
C GLN A 32 5.35 1.63 -2.74
N ALA A 33 4.60 1.73 -3.83
CA ALA A 33 3.23 2.25 -3.82
C ALA A 33 2.28 1.35 -3.00
N LEU A 34 2.41 0.02 -3.15
CA LEU A 34 1.63 -0.95 -2.36
C LEU A 34 1.93 -0.84 -0.86
N GLU A 35 3.21 -0.84 -0.49
CA GLU A 35 3.63 -0.69 0.91
C GLU A 35 3.14 0.64 1.49
N TYR A 36 3.10 1.71 0.70
CA TYR A 36 2.63 3.03 1.15
C TYR A 36 1.14 3.04 1.44
N GLY A 37 0.32 2.53 0.52
CA GLY A 37 -1.11 2.41 0.73
C GLY A 37 -1.45 1.54 1.95
N CYS A 38 -0.77 0.40 2.10
CA CYS A 38 -0.93 -0.46 3.28
C CYS A 38 -0.55 0.23 4.60
N HIS A 39 0.50 1.05 4.59
CA HIS A 39 0.89 1.86 5.74
C HIS A 39 -0.20 2.88 6.10
N LEU A 40 -0.75 3.60 5.12
CA LEU A 40 -1.83 4.56 5.34
C LEU A 40 -3.11 3.91 5.88
N ILE A 41 -3.43 2.70 5.42
CA ILE A 41 -4.58 1.94 5.95
C ILE A 41 -4.36 1.58 7.42
N ASN A 42 -3.15 1.12 7.78
CA ASN A 42 -2.82 0.84 9.18
C ASN A 42 -2.93 2.09 10.07
N GLU A 43 -2.42 3.24 9.59
CA GLU A 43 -2.52 4.53 10.30
C GLU A 43 -3.98 4.94 10.47
N SER A 44 -4.80 4.82 9.41
CA SER A 44 -6.21 5.21 9.42
C SER A 44 -7.07 4.36 10.35
N ILE A 45 -6.76 3.07 10.49
CA ILE A 45 -7.49 2.14 11.37
C ILE A 45 -6.90 2.13 12.80
N GLY A 46 -5.71 2.70 13.00
CA GLY A 46 -5.01 2.68 14.29
C GLY A 46 -4.53 1.28 14.70
N LYS A 47 -4.39 0.36 13.74
CA LYS A 47 -3.99 -1.03 13.98
C LYS A 47 -3.11 -1.54 12.84
N GLU A 48 -2.10 -2.35 13.19
CA GLU A 48 -1.26 -3.02 12.21
C GLU A 48 -2.00 -4.23 11.59
N ILE A 49 -2.63 -4.00 10.42
CA ILE A 49 -3.28 -5.04 9.60
C ILE A 49 -2.29 -5.62 8.60
N PHE A 50 -1.47 -4.75 8.00
CA PHE A 50 -0.44 -5.10 7.05
C PHE A 50 0.94 -4.95 7.68
N HIS A 51 1.78 -5.98 7.63
CA HIS A 51 3.16 -5.88 8.12
C HIS A 51 4.06 -5.26 7.06
N VAL A 52 4.09 -3.92 6.99
CA VAL A 52 4.85 -3.14 6.02
C VAL A 52 5.67 -2.05 6.70
N ARG A 53 6.87 -1.79 6.17
CA ARG A 53 7.69 -0.64 6.61
C ARG A 53 7.15 0.64 6.00
N LYS A 54 7.27 1.77 6.71
CA LYS A 54 6.95 3.09 6.16
C LYS A 54 7.83 3.38 4.94
N PRO A 55 7.28 3.37 3.71
CA PRO A 55 8.08 3.63 2.53
C PRO A 55 8.18 5.14 2.29
N ARG A 56 9.32 5.57 1.76
CA ARG A 56 9.48 6.93 1.23
C ARG A 56 8.98 6.94 -0.22
N LEU A 57 7.90 7.66 -0.47
CA LEU A 57 7.47 8.05 -1.82
C LEU A 57 7.85 9.52 -2.02
N GLU A 58 8.67 9.78 -3.05
CA GLU A 58 9.11 11.14 -3.41
C GLU A 58 8.23 11.78 -4.48
N ASP A 59 7.49 10.98 -5.25
CA ASP A 59 6.61 11.48 -6.30
C ASP A 59 5.27 11.93 -5.70
N GLU A 60 5.09 13.26 -5.62
CA GLU A 60 3.89 13.88 -5.04
C GLU A 60 2.60 13.54 -5.80
N TYR A 61 2.67 13.34 -7.13
CA TYR A 61 1.49 12.95 -7.90
C TYR A 61 1.05 11.54 -7.50
N VAL A 62 1.95 10.55 -7.55
CA VAL A 62 1.62 9.17 -7.16
C VAL A 62 1.15 9.09 -5.71
N LYS A 63 1.79 9.86 -4.81
CA LYS A 63 1.43 9.93 -3.41
C LYS A 63 -0.03 10.38 -3.21
N ARG A 64 -0.42 11.50 -3.84
CA ARG A 64 -1.79 12.03 -3.77
C ARG A 64 -2.83 11.03 -4.26
N GLU A 65 -2.57 10.37 -5.40
CA GLU A 65 -3.50 9.39 -5.96
C GLU A 65 -3.68 8.17 -5.02
N ILE A 66 -2.60 7.74 -4.34
CA ILE A 66 -2.69 6.64 -3.35
C ILE A 66 -3.46 7.10 -2.10
N GLU A 67 -3.19 8.31 -1.59
CA GLU A 67 -3.91 8.87 -0.44
C GLU A 67 -5.41 8.97 -0.71
N GLU A 68 -5.81 9.44 -1.89
CA GLU A 68 -7.22 9.50 -2.30
C GLU A 68 -7.84 8.11 -2.40
N ALA A 69 -7.14 7.16 -3.01
CA ALA A 69 -7.62 5.77 -3.10
C ALA A 69 -7.82 5.15 -1.72
N VAL A 70 -6.88 5.34 -0.79
CA VAL A 70 -7.00 4.85 0.59
C VAL A 70 -8.17 5.51 1.30
N LYS A 71 -8.31 6.84 1.19
CA LYS A 71 -9.44 7.56 1.78
C LYS A 71 -10.78 6.98 1.34
N ARG A 72 -10.96 6.75 0.04
CA ARG A 72 -12.20 6.15 -0.51
C ARG A 72 -12.43 4.73 0.02
N VAL A 73 -11.39 3.91 0.13
CA VAL A 73 -11.52 2.55 0.67
C VAL A 73 -11.92 2.57 2.15
N VAL A 74 -11.35 3.49 2.93
CA VAL A 74 -11.68 3.66 4.35
C VAL A 74 -13.09 4.21 4.54
N GLU A 75 -13.55 5.14 3.70
CA GLU A 75 -14.93 5.65 3.74
C GLU A 75 -16.00 4.59 3.37
N LEU A 76 -15.61 3.58 2.59
CA LEU A 76 -16.51 2.51 2.12
C LEU A 76 -16.48 1.25 3.01
N GLY A 77 -15.57 1.18 3.98
CA GLY A 77 -15.38 0.04 4.88
C GLY A 77 -16.02 0.24 6.25
#